data_AF-A0A941R854-F1
#
_entry.id   AF-A0A941R854-F1
#
_cell.length_a   1.000
_cell.length_b   1.000
_cell.length_c   1.000
_cell.angle_alpha   90.00
_cell.angle_beta   90.00
_cell.angle_gamma   90.00
#
_symmetry.space_group_name_H-M   'P 1'
#
loop_
_entity.id
_entity.type
_entity.pdbx_description
1 polymer ?
#
loop_
_entity_poly.entity_id
_entity_poly.type
_entity_poly.pdbx_seq_one_letter_code
_entity_poly.pdbx_strand_id
1 'polypeptide(L)'
;MLNAQSAFSSLWSNAFCLMLTYRKLGIHRRMDSASVLSIDTEPSRVRVTKSILSCPEYLAITRLYSRVRTKLEKLTLPAGLRSGMYLIPVSLASEVDAIIANAEDELRQLVDVFLAQYDKRIVEEESRLKAAYHTRDYPDPDTVRAAFGLTYSYITFDLPGTLETISATMLKREERRSMEKVNNMLEDVNTYLREAMRSLVNHLVDRLSPSESGKSKTFKSSTLTNLLEFLNTFDARNLGNDIELAQLVTTAKNVLSGVDSQLLRSDQSIANVVQNGMGTIKAQLDSLLIKKPIRLYSFDEAA
;
A
#
# COMPACT_ATOMS: atom_id res chain seq x y z
N MET A 1 -3.04 -33.99 8.88
CA MET A 1 -4.13 -33.07 9.24
C MET A 1 -3.58 -32.13 10.30
N LEU A 2 -3.25 -30.88 9.93
CA LEU A 2 -2.82 -29.87 10.90
C LEU A 2 -4.02 -29.44 11.75
N ASN A 3 -3.84 -29.39 13.07
CA ASN A 3 -4.87 -28.97 14.01
C ASN A 3 -5.19 -27.48 13.78
N ALA A 4 -6.45 -27.05 13.93
CA ALA A 4 -6.88 -25.67 13.68
C ALA A 4 -6.02 -24.63 14.40
N GLN A 5 -5.73 -24.93 15.67
CA GLN A 5 -4.86 -24.14 16.53
C GLN A 5 -3.42 -24.02 15.98
N SER A 6 -2.88 -25.08 15.36
CA SER A 6 -1.50 -25.11 14.83
C SER A 6 -1.30 -24.32 13.53
N ALA A 7 -2.31 -24.33 12.64
CA ALA A 7 -2.24 -23.56 11.40
C ALA A 7 -2.45 -22.05 11.68
N PHE A 8 -3.43 -21.73 12.53
CA PHE A 8 -3.70 -20.37 12.96
C PHE A 8 -2.52 -19.78 13.76
N SER A 9 -1.94 -20.55 14.70
CA SER A 9 -0.73 -20.14 15.41
C SER A 9 0.45 -19.97 14.45
N SER A 10 0.59 -20.81 13.42
CA SER A 10 1.72 -20.72 12.48
C SER A 10 1.70 -19.45 11.63
N LEU A 11 0.53 -18.96 11.19
CA LEU A 11 0.43 -17.70 10.45
C LEU A 11 0.75 -16.50 11.36
N TRP A 12 0.08 -16.38 12.50
CA TRP A 12 0.26 -15.25 13.42
C TRP A 12 1.58 -15.29 14.19
N SER A 13 2.25 -16.44 14.25
CA SER A 13 3.64 -16.52 14.72
C SER A 13 4.63 -15.89 13.73
N ASN A 14 4.25 -15.81 12.44
CA ASN A 14 5.13 -15.36 11.36
C ASN A 14 4.67 -14.04 10.73
N ALA A 15 3.49 -13.51 11.09
CA ALA A 15 2.99 -12.23 10.62
C ALA A 15 2.11 -11.54 11.68
N PHE A 16 2.07 -10.21 11.63
CA PHE A 16 1.24 -9.38 12.50
C PHE A 16 0.50 -8.32 11.67
N CYS A 17 -0.56 -7.74 12.25
CA CYS A 17 -1.27 -6.64 11.61
C CYS A 17 -0.85 -5.31 12.22
N LEU A 18 -0.33 -4.41 11.39
CA LEU A 18 -0.10 -3.01 11.74
C LEU A 18 -1.32 -2.19 11.34
N MET A 19 -1.93 -1.49 12.29
CA MET A 19 -2.89 -0.42 12.00
C MET A 19 -2.16 0.92 12.10
N LEU A 20 -2.19 1.69 11.02
CA LEU A 20 -1.53 2.98 10.90
C LEU A 20 -2.55 4.04 10.48
N THR A 21 -2.69 5.08 11.31
CA THR A 21 -3.61 6.19 11.09
C THR A 21 -2.83 7.48 10.89
N TYR A 22 -3.16 8.18 9.81
CA TYR A 22 -2.62 9.49 9.47
C TYR A 22 -3.64 10.56 9.80
N ARG A 23 -3.24 11.54 10.63
CA ARG A 23 -4.04 12.72 10.95
C ARG A 23 -3.44 13.93 10.24
N LYS A 24 -4.30 14.77 9.69
CA LYS A 24 -3.92 16.04 9.06
C LYS A 24 -5.01 17.07 9.25
N LEU A 25 -4.62 18.34 9.22
CA LEU A 25 -5.55 19.45 9.15
C LEU A 25 -6.42 19.35 7.89
N GLY A 26 -7.74 19.38 8.05
CA GLY A 26 -8.65 19.53 6.92
C GLY A 26 -8.51 20.94 6.34
N ILE A 27 -8.08 21.07 5.09
CA ILE A 27 -7.90 22.37 4.40
C ILE A 27 -9.09 22.74 3.49
N HIS A 28 -10.16 21.96 3.52
CA HIS A 28 -11.37 22.22 2.76
C HIS A 28 -12.50 22.65 3.68
N ARG A 29 -13.26 23.67 3.29
CA ARG A 29 -14.42 24.17 4.04
C ARG A 29 -15.61 24.30 3.10
N ARG A 30 -16.77 23.86 3.57
CA ARG A 30 -18.02 24.00 2.83
C ARG A 30 -18.38 25.49 2.75
N MET A 31 -18.87 25.90 1.59
CA MET A 31 -19.47 27.21 1.37
C MET A 31 -20.97 27.06 1.17
N ASP A 32 -21.69 28.15 1.40
CA ASP A 32 -23.10 28.20 1.04
C ASP A 32 -23.24 28.34 -0.48
N SER A 33 -23.84 27.32 -1.10
CA SER A 33 -24.02 27.22 -2.55
C SER A 33 -24.86 28.37 -3.11
N ALA A 34 -25.82 28.88 -2.33
CA ALA A 34 -26.67 30.00 -2.72
C ALA A 34 -25.90 31.33 -2.84
N SER A 35 -24.82 31.48 -2.07
CA SER A 35 -24.00 32.70 -2.05
C SER A 35 -22.95 32.77 -3.17
N VAL A 36 -22.63 31.64 -3.81
CA VAL A 36 -21.51 31.53 -4.77
C VAL A 36 -21.97 31.29 -6.20
N LEU A 37 -23.08 30.58 -6.40
CA LEU A 37 -23.55 30.19 -7.73
C LEU A 37 -24.92 30.81 -8.02
N SER A 38 -24.96 31.72 -9.00
CA SER A 38 -26.19 32.24 -9.59
C SER A 38 -26.71 31.28 -10.68
N ILE A 39 -26.90 30.01 -10.33
CA ILE A 39 -27.40 28.99 -11.26
C ILE A 39 -28.83 28.64 -10.85
N ASP A 40 -29.73 28.49 -11.82
CA ASP A 40 -31.09 28.01 -11.63
C ASP A 40 -31.06 26.51 -11.32
N THR A 41 -30.67 26.17 -10.10
CA THR A 41 -30.56 24.80 -9.60
C THR A 41 -30.81 24.82 -8.10
N GLU A 42 -31.49 23.78 -7.62
CA GLU A 42 -31.76 23.61 -6.20
C GLU A 42 -30.44 23.62 -5.38
N PRO A 43 -30.21 24.61 -4.49
CA PRO A 43 -28.93 24.76 -3.80
C PRO A 43 -28.53 23.58 -2.91
N SER A 44 -29.51 22.77 -2.48
CA SER A 44 -29.33 21.55 -1.68
C SER A 44 -28.60 20.43 -2.44
N ARG A 45 -28.68 20.42 -3.78
CA ARG A 45 -28.08 19.41 -4.65
C ARG A 45 -26.65 19.74 -5.08
N VAL A 46 -26.18 20.95 -4.80
CA VAL A 46 -24.84 21.41 -5.16
C VAL A 46 -24.02 21.60 -3.88
N ARG A 47 -22.82 21.01 -3.84
CA ARG A 47 -21.86 21.22 -2.74
C ARG A 47 -20.72 22.09 -3.21
N VAL A 48 -20.66 23.31 -2.70
CA VAL A 48 -19.52 24.21 -2.95
C VAL A 48 -18.52 24.07 -1.79
N THR A 49 -17.25 23.91 -2.13
CA THR A 49 -16.16 23.78 -1.15
C THR A 49 -15.02 24.69 -1.56
N LYS A 50 -14.45 25.43 -0.61
CA LYS A 50 -13.21 26.20 -0.81
C LYS A 50 -12.03 25.47 -0.20
N SER A 51 -10.86 25.66 -0.80
CA SER A 51 -9.58 25.36 -0.15
C SER A 51 -9.17 26.59 0.65
N ILE A 52 -8.97 26.43 1.96
CA ILE A 52 -8.55 27.51 2.85
C ILE A 52 -7.03 27.67 2.92
N LEU A 53 -6.28 26.71 2.37
CA LEU A 53 -4.84 26.76 2.40
C LEU A 53 -4.28 26.10 1.14
N SER A 54 -3.30 26.74 0.51
CA SER A 54 -2.53 26.15 -0.59
C SER A 54 -1.06 26.56 -0.45
N CYS A 55 -0.31 25.75 0.31
CA CYS A 55 1.09 26.03 0.60
C CYS A 55 1.99 24.79 0.39
N PRO A 56 3.26 25.00 0.00
CA PRO A 56 4.22 23.92 -0.21
C PRO A 56 4.52 23.13 1.07
N GLU A 57 4.42 23.75 2.24
CA GLU A 57 4.70 23.11 3.53
C GLU A 57 3.65 22.04 3.87
N TYR A 58 2.36 22.34 3.65
CA TYR A 58 1.30 21.34 3.79
C TYR A 58 1.46 20.20 2.77
N LEU A 59 1.84 20.54 1.53
CA LEU A 59 2.12 19.54 0.50
C LEU A 59 3.29 18.62 0.91
N ALA A 60 4.32 19.14 1.57
CA ALA A 60 5.43 18.33 2.07
C ALA A 60 4.96 17.26 3.07
N ILE A 61 4.09 17.62 4.03
CA ILE A 61 3.48 16.68 4.98
C ILE A 61 2.66 15.60 4.25
N THR A 62 1.80 15.99 3.31
CA THR A 62 1.00 15.01 2.55
C THR A 62 1.85 14.09 1.66
N ARG A 63 2.99 14.57 1.18
CA ARG A 63 3.97 13.76 0.43
C ARG A 63 4.69 12.77 1.34
N LEU A 64 5.03 13.15 2.58
CA LEU A 64 5.55 12.22 3.59
C LEU A 64 4.56 11.07 3.80
N TYR A 65 3.28 11.35 4.06
CA TYR A 65 2.28 10.31 4.28
C TYR A 65 2.12 9.36 3.08
N SER A 66 2.06 9.91 1.88
CA SER A 66 2.01 9.11 0.65
C SER A 66 3.25 8.23 0.51
N ARG A 67 4.44 8.76 0.80
CA ARG A 67 5.71 8.03 0.73
C ARG A 67 5.78 6.90 1.75
N VAL A 68 5.35 7.13 2.99
CA VAL A 68 5.30 6.09 4.03
C VAL A 68 4.36 4.98 3.63
N ARG A 69 3.14 5.33 3.17
CA ARG A 69 2.19 4.35 2.64
C ARG A 69 2.79 3.49 1.53
N THR A 70 3.41 4.11 0.52
CA THR A 70 4.03 3.38 -0.59
C THR A 70 5.19 2.49 -0.14
N LYS A 71 5.99 2.91 0.85
CA LYS A 71 7.05 2.07 1.42
C LYS A 71 6.47 0.85 2.12
N LEU A 72 5.45 1.04 2.97
CA LEU A 72 4.81 -0.05 3.69
C LEU A 72 4.13 -1.04 2.75
N GLU A 73 3.41 -0.55 1.73
CA GLU A 73 2.74 -1.40 0.74
C GLU A 73 3.68 -2.40 0.06
N LYS A 74 4.97 -2.04 -0.12
CA LYS A 74 5.98 -2.94 -0.71
C LYS A 74 6.37 -4.09 0.23
N LEU A 75 6.29 -3.89 1.54
CA LEU A 75 6.68 -4.86 2.56
C LEU A 75 5.49 -5.71 3.04
N THR A 76 4.27 -5.32 2.67
CA THR A 76 3.04 -5.93 3.19
C THR A 76 2.48 -6.99 2.27
N LEU A 77 1.62 -7.80 2.87
CA LEU A 77 0.82 -8.81 2.21
C LEU A 77 -0.61 -8.30 1.98
N PRO A 78 -1.27 -8.74 0.90
CA PRO A 78 -2.69 -8.47 0.72
C PRO A 78 -3.44 -9.23 1.82
N ALA A 79 -4.41 -8.56 2.42
CA ALA A 79 -5.25 -9.21 3.43
C ALA A 79 -6.72 -8.79 3.31
N GLY A 80 -7.09 -8.10 2.22
CA GLY A 80 -8.43 -7.51 2.07
C GLY A 80 -8.80 -6.55 3.21
N LEU A 81 -7.80 -6.07 3.95
CA LEU A 81 -8.01 -5.25 5.14
C LEU A 81 -8.36 -3.82 4.75
N ARG A 82 -8.97 -3.11 5.71
CA ARG A 82 -9.33 -1.70 5.54
C ARG A 82 -8.08 -0.86 5.29
N SER A 83 -8.25 0.27 4.59
CA SER A 83 -7.15 1.21 4.36
C SER A 83 -6.49 1.62 5.69
N GLY A 84 -5.16 1.54 5.75
CA GLY A 84 -4.39 1.78 6.98
C GLY A 84 -4.12 0.52 7.80
N MET A 85 -4.62 -0.65 7.40
CA MET A 85 -4.24 -1.93 7.99
C MET A 85 -3.31 -2.69 7.05
N TYR A 86 -2.24 -3.23 7.62
CA TYR A 86 -1.12 -3.80 6.89
C TYR A 86 -0.75 -5.15 7.51
N LEU A 87 -0.84 -6.24 6.74
CA LEU A 87 -0.33 -7.53 7.19
C LEU A 87 1.17 -7.60 6.87
N ILE A 88 1.98 -7.83 7.90
CA ILE A 88 3.44 -7.69 7.83
C ILE A 88 4.09 -8.97 8.36
N PRO A 89 5.00 -9.60 7.59
CA PRO A 89 5.83 -10.69 8.10
C PRO A 89 6.69 -10.24 9.29
N VAL A 90 6.82 -11.07 10.31
CA VAL A 90 7.63 -10.79 11.52
C VAL A 90 9.10 -10.51 11.16
N SER A 91 9.63 -11.17 10.12
CA SER A 91 10.99 -10.92 9.61
C SER A 91 11.21 -9.48 9.11
N LEU A 92 10.15 -8.77 8.73
CA LEU A 92 10.19 -7.37 8.28
C LEU A 92 9.82 -6.37 9.39
N ALA A 93 9.56 -6.83 10.61
CA ALA A 93 9.12 -5.98 11.72
C ALA A 93 10.09 -4.82 12.00
N SER A 94 11.39 -5.12 12.08
CA SER A 94 12.42 -4.10 12.36
C SER A 94 12.53 -3.04 11.27
N GLU A 95 12.35 -3.43 10.00
CA GLU A 95 12.39 -2.48 8.88
C GLU A 95 11.16 -1.56 8.90
N VAL A 96 9.99 -2.13 9.18
CA VAL A 96 8.74 -1.39 9.31
C VAL A 96 8.78 -0.41 10.48
N ASP A 97 9.28 -0.85 11.63
CA ASP A 97 9.43 0.01 12.82
C ASP A 97 10.36 1.19 12.52
N ALA A 98 11.48 0.94 11.85
CA ALA A 98 12.39 2.00 11.39
C ALA A 98 11.71 2.97 10.40
N ILE A 99 10.86 2.49 9.50
CA ILE A 99 10.09 3.36 8.58
C ILE A 99 9.15 4.27 9.36
N ILE A 100 8.45 3.74 10.37
CA ILE A 100 7.50 4.50 11.19
C ILE A 100 8.25 5.52 12.04
N ALA A 101 9.30 5.11 12.76
CA ALA A 101 10.08 6.01 13.61
C ALA A 101 10.68 7.19 12.81
N ASN A 102 11.28 6.90 11.65
CA ASN A 102 11.80 7.96 10.77
C ASN A 102 10.69 8.89 10.26
N ALA A 103 9.49 8.36 10.01
CA ALA A 103 8.36 9.16 9.58
C ALA A 103 7.80 10.05 10.70
N GLU A 104 7.81 9.59 11.95
CA GLU A 104 7.44 10.41 13.11
C GLU A 104 8.40 11.58 13.29
N ASP A 105 9.70 11.33 13.18
CA ASP A 105 10.74 12.36 13.27
C ASP A 105 10.62 13.40 12.14
N GLU A 106 10.49 12.94 10.90
CA GLU A 106 10.32 13.82 9.75
C GLU A 106 9.01 14.60 9.84
N LEU A 107 7.92 13.99 10.32
CA LEU A 107 6.64 14.66 10.52
C LEU A 107 6.78 15.82 11.52
N ARG A 108 7.46 15.61 12.65
CA ARG A 108 7.68 16.67 13.65
C ARG A 108 8.36 17.88 13.02
N GLN A 109 9.43 17.65 12.27
CA GLN A 109 10.17 18.72 11.59
C GLN A 109 9.33 19.45 10.55
N LEU A 110 8.57 18.72 9.72
CA LEU A 110 7.71 19.32 8.70
C LEU A 110 6.56 20.14 9.31
N VAL A 111 6.00 19.68 10.43
CA VAL A 111 4.96 20.41 11.16
C VAL A 111 5.52 21.71 11.76
N ASP A 112 6.73 21.70 12.31
CA ASP A 112 7.36 22.92 12.82
C ASP A 112 7.65 23.94 11.70
N VAL A 113 8.13 23.47 10.54
CA VAL A 113 8.31 24.34 9.36
C VAL A 113 6.97 24.92 8.88
N PHE A 114 5.92 24.10 8.88
CA PHE A 114 4.57 24.53 8.51
C PHE A 114 4.04 25.60 9.47
N LEU A 115 4.15 25.38 10.78
CA LEU A 115 3.69 26.30 11.81
C LEU A 115 4.45 27.63 11.78
N ALA A 116 5.76 27.61 11.53
CA ALA A 116 6.56 28.83 11.39
C ALA A 116 6.11 29.73 10.24
N GLN A 117 5.46 29.17 9.21
CA GLN A 117 4.91 29.92 8.09
C GLN A 117 3.40 30.17 8.20
N TYR A 118 2.72 29.58 9.19
CA TYR A 118 1.25 29.48 9.21
C TYR A 118 0.57 30.86 9.18
N ASP A 119 0.95 31.77 10.06
CA ASP A 119 0.36 33.13 10.13
C ASP A 119 0.58 33.90 8.84
N LYS A 120 1.77 33.79 8.24
CA LYS A 120 2.07 34.40 6.94
C LYS A 120 1.17 33.83 5.84
N ARG A 121 0.94 32.52 5.83
CA ARG A 121 0.02 31.88 4.85
C ARG A 121 -1.42 32.34 5.05
N ILE A 122 -1.86 32.60 6.29
CA ILE A 122 -3.21 33.13 6.55
C ILE A 122 -3.39 34.50 5.91
N VAL A 123 -2.41 35.40 6.04
CA VAL A 123 -2.46 36.75 5.42
C VAL A 123 -2.45 36.66 3.88
N GLU A 124 -1.66 35.74 3.32
CA GLU A 124 -1.68 35.47 1.88
C GLU A 124 -3.05 34.97 1.42
N GLU A 125 -3.67 34.03 2.15
CA GLU A 125 -4.98 33.48 1.80
C GLU A 125 -6.14 34.45 2.05
N GLU A 126 -6.04 35.37 3.02
CA GLU A 126 -6.99 36.47 3.19
C GLU A 126 -7.09 37.33 1.92
N SER A 127 -5.93 37.67 1.35
CA SER A 127 -5.83 38.45 0.11
C SER A 127 -6.37 37.69 -1.12
N ARG A 128 -6.23 36.37 -1.14
CA ARG A 128 -6.67 35.50 -2.25
C ARG A 128 -8.15 35.17 -2.19
N LEU A 129 -8.65 34.80 -1.02
CA LEU A 129 -10.04 34.36 -0.80
C LEU A 129 -11.00 35.55 -0.70
N LYS A 130 -10.54 36.73 -0.27
CA LYS A 130 -11.35 37.97 -0.20
C LYS A 130 -12.67 37.73 0.54
N ALA A 131 -13.82 37.94 -0.12
CA ALA A 131 -15.15 37.72 0.45
C ALA A 131 -15.40 36.27 0.90
N ALA A 132 -14.65 35.30 0.38
CA ALA A 132 -14.72 33.92 0.82
C ALA A 132 -13.85 33.61 2.05
N TYR A 133 -13.05 34.56 2.57
CA TYR A 133 -12.22 34.34 3.75
C TYR A 133 -13.06 34.38 5.03
N HIS A 134 -12.82 33.44 5.95
CA HIS A 134 -13.37 33.50 7.31
C HIS A 134 -12.29 33.14 8.32
N THR A 135 -12.07 34.00 9.32
CA THR A 135 -11.06 33.80 10.37
C THR A 135 -11.26 32.48 11.13
N ARG A 136 -12.52 32.12 11.44
CA ARG A 136 -12.88 30.86 12.13
C ARG A 136 -12.47 29.57 11.39
N ASP A 137 -12.12 29.65 10.11
CA ASP A 137 -11.67 28.48 9.37
C ASP A 137 -10.23 28.08 9.73
N TYR A 138 -9.48 28.97 10.37
CA TYR A 138 -8.08 28.84 10.77
C TYR A 138 -7.98 28.72 12.30
N PRO A 139 -7.76 27.49 12.82
CA PRO A 139 -7.56 27.28 14.25
C PRO A 139 -6.23 27.87 14.74
N ASP A 140 -6.07 27.96 16.06
CA ASP A 140 -4.82 28.39 16.67
C ASP A 140 -3.66 27.40 16.38
N PRO A 141 -2.38 27.86 16.45
CA PRO A 141 -1.23 27.02 16.14
C PRO A 141 -1.12 25.71 16.92
N ASP A 142 -1.57 25.67 18.18
CA ASP A 142 -1.50 24.46 19.01
C ASP A 142 -2.54 23.43 18.57
N THR A 143 -3.77 23.88 18.28
CA THR A 143 -4.80 23.04 17.66
C THR A 143 -4.35 22.51 16.30
N VAL A 144 -3.70 23.35 15.49
CA VAL A 144 -3.16 22.96 14.18
C VAL A 144 -2.05 21.92 14.33
N ARG A 145 -1.13 22.09 15.29
CA ARG A 145 -0.10 21.10 15.60
C ARG A 145 -0.72 19.75 15.96
N ALA A 146 -1.70 19.73 16.86
CA ALA A 146 -2.38 18.51 17.30
C ALA A 146 -3.22 17.82 16.21
N ALA A 147 -3.59 18.55 15.15
CA ALA A 147 -4.32 18.00 14.00
C ALA A 147 -3.43 17.11 13.11
N PHE A 148 -2.11 17.27 13.17
CA PHE A 148 -1.16 16.38 12.49
C PHE A 148 -0.72 15.26 13.41
N GLY A 149 -0.59 14.06 12.86
CA GLY A 149 -0.09 12.94 13.64
C GLY A 149 0.00 11.66 12.83
N LEU A 150 0.91 10.80 13.29
CA LEU A 150 1.03 9.42 12.88
C LEU A 150 0.79 8.58 14.14
N THR A 151 -0.18 7.69 14.11
CA THR A 151 -0.46 6.80 15.25
C THR A 151 -0.54 5.38 14.75
N TYR A 152 0.09 4.46 15.47
CA TYR A 152 0.12 3.06 15.08
C TYR A 152 -0.18 2.12 16.26
N SER A 153 -0.72 0.95 15.94
CA SER A 153 -0.92 -0.14 16.89
C SER A 153 -0.70 -1.48 16.21
N TYR A 154 -0.06 -2.40 16.92
CA TYR A 154 0.10 -3.78 16.49
C TYR A 154 -1.08 -4.62 17.00
N ILE A 155 -1.72 -5.35 16.10
CA ILE A 155 -2.84 -6.24 16.39
C ILE A 155 -2.40 -7.66 16.06
N THR A 156 -2.49 -8.54 17.07
CA THR A 156 -2.48 -9.99 16.87
C THR A 156 -3.93 -10.46 16.84
N PHE A 157 -4.26 -11.38 15.94
CA PHE A 157 -5.56 -12.04 15.96
C PHE A 157 -5.38 -13.33 16.76
N ASP A 158 -5.86 -13.35 17.99
CA ASP A 158 -6.03 -14.59 18.76
C ASP A 158 -7.49 -15.02 18.74
N LEU A 159 -7.72 -16.34 18.77
CA LEU A 159 -9.04 -16.84 19.13
C LEU A 159 -9.32 -16.41 20.58
N PRO A 160 -10.44 -15.71 20.87
CA PRO A 160 -10.74 -15.32 22.23
C PRO A 160 -10.85 -16.58 23.11
N GLY A 161 -9.93 -16.73 24.07
CA GLY A 161 -9.97 -17.83 25.05
C GLY A 161 -11.26 -17.87 25.87
N THR A 162 -12.05 -16.79 25.84
CA THR A 162 -13.39 -16.70 26.43
C THR A 162 -14.41 -17.65 25.77
N LEU A 163 -14.15 -18.19 24.57
CA LEU A 163 -15.03 -19.19 23.94
C LEU A 163 -14.89 -20.60 24.55
N GLU A 164 -13.79 -20.88 25.26
CA GLU A 164 -13.60 -22.16 25.97
C GLU A 164 -14.65 -22.34 27.08
N THR A 165 -15.16 -21.25 27.64
CA THR A 165 -16.09 -21.27 28.77
C THR A 165 -17.55 -21.45 28.33
N ILE A 166 -17.88 -21.20 27.05
CA ILE A 166 -19.27 -21.01 26.61
C ILE A 166 -19.87 -22.27 25.95
N SER A 167 -19.11 -23.03 25.15
CA SER A 167 -19.56 -24.33 24.59
C SER A 167 -18.50 -25.00 23.70
N ALA A 168 -18.23 -26.29 23.92
CA ALA A 168 -17.35 -27.11 23.09
C ALA A 168 -17.79 -27.23 21.61
N THR A 169 -19.08 -27.04 21.30
CA THR A 169 -19.59 -27.07 19.92
C THR A 169 -19.41 -25.75 19.18
N MET A 170 -19.40 -24.63 19.92
CA MET A 170 -19.06 -23.31 19.35
C MET A 170 -17.56 -23.19 19.08
N LEU A 171 -16.73 -23.71 19.97
CA LEU A 171 -15.27 -23.78 19.77
C LEU A 171 -14.92 -24.54 18.47
N LYS A 172 -15.40 -25.77 18.30
CA LYS A 172 -15.13 -26.56 17.08
C LYS A 172 -15.63 -25.90 15.79
N ARG A 173 -16.73 -25.15 15.85
CA ARG A 173 -17.28 -24.43 14.69
C ARG A 173 -16.44 -23.20 14.33
N GLU A 174 -16.01 -22.44 15.33
CA GLU A 174 -15.14 -21.28 15.13
C GLU A 174 -13.72 -21.69 14.74
N GLU A 175 -13.20 -22.79 15.29
CA GLU A 175 -11.93 -23.40 14.84
C GLU A 175 -11.96 -23.75 13.35
N ARG A 176 -13.00 -24.47 12.88
CA ARG A 176 -13.14 -24.82 11.46
C ARG A 176 -13.25 -23.57 10.58
N ARG A 177 -14.08 -22.59 10.97
CA ARG A 177 -14.21 -21.31 10.24
C ARG A 177 -12.89 -20.54 10.19
N SER A 178 -12.11 -20.59 11.26
CA SER A 178 -10.82 -19.91 11.36
C SER A 178 -9.77 -20.58 10.48
N MET A 179 -9.77 -21.91 10.39
CA MET A 179 -8.92 -22.66 9.45
C MET A 179 -9.21 -22.29 8.00
N GLU A 180 -10.49 -22.29 7.61
CA GLU A 180 -10.92 -21.93 6.25
C GLU A 180 -10.48 -20.50 5.93
N LYS A 181 -10.65 -19.56 6.86
CA LYS A 181 -10.18 -18.17 6.69
C LYS A 181 -8.66 -18.07 6.51
N VAL A 182 -7.87 -18.76 7.33
CA VAL A 182 -6.40 -18.74 7.23
C VAL A 182 -5.93 -19.36 5.92
N ASN A 183 -6.49 -20.49 5.51
CA ASN A 183 -6.13 -21.13 4.25
C ASN A 183 -6.48 -20.23 3.06
N ASN A 184 -7.67 -19.64 3.03
CA ASN A 184 -8.07 -18.70 1.99
C ASN A 184 -7.13 -17.48 1.96
N MET A 185 -6.73 -16.97 3.12
CA MET A 185 -5.81 -15.84 3.24
C MET A 185 -4.41 -16.18 2.70
N LEU A 186 -3.90 -17.39 2.98
CA LEU A 186 -2.63 -17.87 2.41
C LEU A 186 -2.71 -18.06 0.88
N GLU A 187 -3.84 -18.57 0.36
CA GLU A 187 -4.08 -18.68 -1.07
C GLU A 187 -4.17 -17.31 -1.75
N ASP A 188 -4.82 -16.34 -1.10
CA ASP A 188 -4.91 -14.94 -1.57
C ASP A 188 -3.52 -14.28 -1.59
N VAL A 189 -2.69 -14.53 -0.57
CA VAL A 189 -1.28 -14.10 -0.54
C VAL A 189 -0.51 -14.68 -1.73
N ASN A 190 -0.59 -15.99 -1.96
CA ASN A 190 0.10 -16.63 -3.07
C ASN A 190 -0.36 -16.06 -4.42
N THR A 191 -1.68 -15.94 -4.61
CA THR A 191 -2.28 -15.40 -5.84
C THR A 191 -1.77 -13.99 -6.12
N TYR A 192 -1.79 -13.12 -5.11
CA TYR A 192 -1.29 -11.76 -5.24
C TYR A 192 0.20 -11.71 -5.55
N LEU A 193 1.03 -12.51 -4.89
CA LEU A 193 2.47 -12.52 -5.17
C LEU A 193 2.75 -12.98 -6.60
N ARG A 194 2.00 -13.98 -7.10
CA ARG A 194 2.06 -14.40 -8.52
C ARG A 194 1.65 -13.27 -9.46
N GLU A 195 0.53 -12.59 -9.18
CA GLU A 195 0.04 -11.47 -9.99
C GLU A 195 0.99 -10.25 -9.97
N ALA A 196 1.54 -9.92 -8.80
CA ALA A 196 2.51 -8.85 -8.63
C ALA A 196 3.81 -9.14 -9.40
N MET A 197 4.34 -10.37 -9.27
CA MET A 197 5.51 -10.79 -10.05
C MET A 197 5.23 -10.71 -11.55
N ARG A 198 4.08 -11.23 -12.00
CA ARG A 198 3.67 -11.16 -13.41
C ARG A 198 3.58 -9.72 -13.91
N SER A 199 2.97 -8.82 -13.14
CA SER A 199 2.86 -7.41 -13.51
C SER A 199 4.23 -6.77 -13.71
N LEU A 200 5.16 -6.99 -12.78
CA LEU A 200 6.52 -6.45 -12.84
C LEU A 200 7.33 -7.04 -14.00
N VAL A 201 7.27 -8.37 -14.20
CA VAL A 201 7.95 -9.07 -15.30
C VAL A 201 7.37 -8.63 -16.64
N ASN A 202 6.04 -8.56 -16.79
CA ASN A 202 5.38 -8.07 -18.00
C ASN A 202 5.81 -6.65 -18.32
N HIS A 203 5.88 -5.79 -17.31
CA HIS A 203 6.31 -4.42 -17.50
C HIS A 203 7.77 -4.33 -17.96
N LEU A 204 8.67 -5.13 -17.37
CA LEU A 204 10.07 -5.17 -17.79
C LEU A 204 10.21 -5.67 -19.24
N VAL A 205 9.58 -6.81 -19.58
CA VAL A 205 9.61 -7.38 -20.93
C VAL A 205 9.02 -6.41 -21.95
N ASP A 206 7.88 -5.77 -21.65
CA ASP A 206 7.27 -4.76 -22.52
C ASP A 206 8.23 -3.62 -22.82
N ARG A 207 8.91 -3.09 -21.79
CA ARG A 207 9.83 -1.95 -21.91
C ARG A 207 11.12 -2.27 -22.64
N LEU A 208 11.58 -3.52 -22.58
CA LEU A 208 12.74 -4.00 -23.34
C LEU A 208 12.37 -4.47 -24.76
N SER A 209 11.09 -4.64 -25.06
CA SER A 209 10.62 -5.02 -26.40
C SER A 209 10.55 -3.80 -27.34
N PRO A 210 10.80 -3.99 -28.65
CA PRO A 210 10.59 -2.94 -29.64
C PRO A 210 9.14 -2.47 -29.68
N SER A 211 8.92 -1.21 -30.05
CA SER A 211 7.58 -0.65 -30.33
C SER A 211 7.00 -1.24 -31.61
N GLU A 212 5.70 -1.00 -31.84
CA GLU A 212 5.03 -1.31 -33.12
C GLU A 212 5.71 -0.64 -34.33
N SER A 213 6.40 0.49 -34.10
CA SER A 213 7.20 1.21 -35.10
C SER A 213 8.67 0.76 -35.18
N GLY A 214 9.05 -0.32 -34.48
CA GLY A 214 10.40 -0.88 -34.47
C GLY A 214 11.42 -0.10 -33.64
N LYS A 215 11.00 0.94 -32.89
CA LYS A 215 11.88 1.78 -32.05
C LYS A 215 11.91 1.28 -30.61
N SER A 216 13.03 1.45 -29.91
CA SER A 216 13.13 1.12 -28.48
C SER A 216 12.19 1.99 -27.64
N LYS A 217 11.45 1.38 -26.72
CA LYS A 217 10.58 2.10 -25.78
C LYS A 217 11.41 2.81 -24.70
N THR A 218 10.87 3.87 -24.11
CA THR A 218 11.52 4.57 -23.01
C THR A 218 11.65 3.66 -21.77
N PHE A 219 12.88 3.30 -21.42
CA PHE A 219 13.19 2.49 -20.24
C PHE A 219 13.56 3.36 -19.02
N LYS A 220 12.75 3.28 -17.96
CA LYS A 220 12.96 4.00 -16.69
C LYS A 220 13.67 3.10 -15.68
N SER A 221 14.59 3.66 -14.88
CA SER A 221 15.36 2.88 -13.89
C SER A 221 14.45 2.27 -12.82
N SER A 222 13.32 2.93 -12.54
CA SER A 222 12.29 2.45 -11.64
C SER A 222 11.69 1.09 -12.06
N THR A 223 11.69 0.77 -13.36
CA THR A 223 11.19 -0.53 -13.86
C THR A 223 12.01 -1.69 -13.31
N LEU A 224 13.34 -1.58 -13.38
CA LEU A 224 14.24 -2.59 -12.79
C LEU A 224 14.25 -2.53 -11.26
N THR A 225 14.30 -1.32 -10.70
CA THR A 225 14.36 -1.13 -9.23
C THR A 225 13.17 -1.77 -8.53
N ASN A 226 11.95 -1.53 -9.03
CA ASN A 226 10.73 -2.10 -8.44
C ASN A 226 10.70 -3.64 -8.51
N LEU A 227 11.21 -4.23 -9.60
CA LEU A 227 11.31 -5.69 -9.73
C LEU A 227 12.32 -6.26 -8.74
N LEU A 228 13.51 -5.65 -8.63
CA LEU A 228 14.54 -6.10 -7.68
C LEU A 228 14.07 -5.98 -6.23
N GLU A 229 13.40 -4.89 -5.86
CA GLU A 229 12.78 -4.73 -4.54
C GLU A 229 11.78 -5.85 -4.24
N PHE A 230 10.93 -6.19 -5.22
CA PHE A 230 9.99 -7.31 -5.08
C PHE A 230 10.71 -8.65 -4.87
N LEU A 231 11.73 -8.94 -5.68
CA LEU A 231 12.48 -10.20 -5.60
C LEU A 231 13.24 -10.33 -4.26
N ASN A 232 13.81 -9.23 -3.76
CA ASN A 232 14.57 -9.22 -2.50
C ASN A 232 13.69 -9.41 -1.26
N THR A 233 12.44 -8.96 -1.32
CA THR A 233 11.47 -9.08 -0.22
C THR A 233 10.53 -10.28 -0.38
N PHE A 234 10.70 -11.08 -1.43
CA PHE A 234 9.81 -12.21 -1.72
C PHE A 234 9.85 -13.28 -0.63
N ASP A 235 11.04 -13.69 -0.21
CA ASP A 235 11.20 -14.83 0.71
C ASP A 235 10.52 -14.56 2.07
N ALA A 236 10.60 -13.32 2.56
CA ALA A 236 9.90 -12.88 3.76
C ALA A 236 8.36 -12.88 3.59
N ARG A 237 7.87 -12.63 2.38
CA ARG A 237 6.44 -12.52 2.06
C ARG A 237 5.81 -13.86 1.64
N ASN A 238 6.61 -14.89 1.35
CA ASN A 238 6.14 -16.20 0.91
C ASN A 238 5.58 -17.06 2.06
N LEU A 239 4.60 -16.53 2.81
CA LEU A 239 4.01 -17.23 3.96
C LEU A 239 3.20 -18.47 3.55
N GLY A 240 2.64 -18.47 2.33
CA GLY A 240 1.91 -19.61 1.78
C GLY A 240 2.81 -20.70 1.18
N ASN A 241 4.14 -20.57 1.31
CA ASN A 241 5.15 -21.52 0.84
C ASN A 241 4.95 -21.92 -0.63
N ASP A 242 4.77 -20.93 -1.51
CA ASP A 242 4.61 -21.15 -2.94
C ASP A 242 5.96 -21.52 -3.59
N ILE A 243 6.22 -22.82 -3.67
CA ILE A 243 7.48 -23.39 -4.17
C ILE A 243 7.68 -23.06 -5.66
N GLU A 244 6.61 -23.12 -6.47
CA GLU A 244 6.68 -22.83 -7.91
C GLU A 244 7.07 -21.37 -8.14
N LEU A 245 6.44 -20.44 -7.41
CA LEU A 245 6.78 -19.03 -7.49
C LEU A 245 8.20 -18.74 -6.97
N ALA A 246 8.63 -19.40 -5.89
CA ALA A 246 9.99 -19.27 -5.35
C ALA A 246 11.08 -19.68 -6.35
N GLN A 247 10.85 -20.74 -7.14
CA GLN A 247 11.75 -21.16 -8.22
C GLN A 247 11.85 -20.10 -9.32
N LEU A 248 10.71 -19.49 -9.70
CA LEU A 248 10.69 -18.41 -10.69
C LEU A 248 11.40 -17.16 -10.17
N VAL A 249 11.22 -16.81 -8.90
CA VAL A 249 11.93 -15.69 -8.25
C VAL A 249 13.44 -15.93 -8.28
N THR A 250 13.89 -17.15 -7.94
CA THR A 250 15.31 -17.52 -8.01
C THR A 250 15.85 -17.40 -9.45
N THR A 251 15.09 -17.88 -10.42
CA THR A 251 15.45 -17.76 -11.84
C THR A 251 15.53 -16.30 -12.29
N ALA A 252 14.58 -15.45 -11.87
CA ALA A 252 14.59 -14.03 -12.14
C ALA A 252 15.80 -13.32 -11.52
N LYS A 253 16.15 -13.63 -10.26
CA LYS A 253 17.34 -13.11 -9.57
C LYS A 253 18.61 -13.47 -10.36
N ASN A 254 18.72 -14.70 -10.87
CA ASN A 254 19.86 -15.14 -11.67
C ASN A 254 19.97 -14.40 -13.00
N VAL A 255 18.86 -14.20 -13.72
CA VAL A 255 18.83 -13.46 -14.99
C VAL A 255 19.23 -11.99 -14.80
N LEU A 256 18.90 -11.39 -13.66
CA LEU A 256 19.22 -9.98 -13.34
C LEU A 256 20.55 -9.80 -12.61
N SER A 257 21.29 -10.89 -12.34
CA SER A 257 22.53 -10.81 -11.58
C SER A 257 23.56 -9.95 -12.32
N GLY A 258 24.08 -8.91 -11.65
CA GLY A 258 25.03 -7.98 -12.22
C GLY A 258 24.46 -7.02 -13.28
N VAL A 259 23.14 -7.01 -13.49
CA VAL A 259 22.47 -6.10 -14.43
C VAL A 259 21.96 -4.87 -13.71
N ASP A 260 22.34 -3.69 -14.20
CA ASP A 260 21.77 -2.42 -13.77
C ASP A 260 21.00 -1.72 -14.90
N SER A 261 20.33 -0.61 -14.53
CA SER A 261 19.53 0.14 -15.48
C SER A 261 20.34 0.87 -16.56
N GLN A 262 21.63 1.12 -16.32
CA GLN A 262 22.50 1.78 -17.28
C GLN A 262 22.93 0.77 -18.35
N LEU A 263 23.35 -0.43 -17.94
CA LEU A 263 23.69 -1.54 -18.84
C LEU A 263 22.53 -1.89 -19.76
N LEU A 264 21.30 -1.98 -19.23
CA LEU A 264 20.10 -2.21 -20.03
C LEU A 264 19.79 -1.12 -21.07
N ARG A 265 20.34 0.09 -20.91
CA ARG A 265 20.18 1.18 -21.88
C ARG A 265 21.32 1.25 -22.89
N SER A 266 22.55 0.96 -22.45
CA SER A 266 23.75 1.11 -23.27
C SER A 266 24.07 -0.13 -24.09
N ASP A 267 23.65 -1.32 -23.65
CA ASP A 267 23.99 -2.60 -24.28
C ASP A 267 22.74 -3.36 -24.70
N GLN A 268 22.47 -3.36 -26.00
CA GLN A 268 21.32 -4.05 -26.59
C GLN A 268 21.44 -5.58 -26.49
N SER A 269 22.65 -6.14 -26.44
CA SER A 269 22.85 -7.59 -26.26
C SER A 269 22.39 -8.02 -24.87
N ILE A 270 22.79 -7.28 -23.82
CA ILE A 270 22.34 -7.52 -22.45
C ILE A 270 20.83 -7.33 -22.34
N ALA A 271 20.28 -6.25 -22.93
CA ALA A 271 18.84 -6.00 -22.95
C ALA A 271 18.06 -7.17 -23.58
N ASN A 272 18.55 -7.73 -24.69
CA ASN A 272 17.93 -8.88 -25.36
C ASN A 272 18.01 -10.17 -24.52
N VAL A 273 19.14 -10.42 -23.86
CA VAL A 273 19.30 -11.58 -22.96
C VAL A 273 18.30 -11.49 -21.80
N VAL A 274 18.19 -10.32 -21.17
CA VAL A 274 17.26 -10.08 -20.06
C VAL A 274 15.80 -10.17 -20.54
N GLN A 275 15.49 -9.57 -21.70
CA GLN A 275 14.15 -9.66 -22.30
C GLN A 275 13.74 -11.11 -22.56
N ASN A 276 14.63 -11.92 -23.14
CA ASN A 276 14.36 -13.33 -23.44
C ASN A 276 14.20 -14.16 -22.16
N GLY A 277 15.12 -14.02 -21.20
CA GLY A 277 15.05 -14.72 -19.92
C GLY A 277 13.77 -14.38 -19.13
N MET A 278 13.42 -13.09 -19.08
CA MET A 278 12.18 -12.63 -18.45
C MET A 278 10.94 -13.02 -19.25
N GLY A 279 11.04 -13.15 -20.57
CA GLY A 279 9.98 -13.67 -21.44
C GLY A 279 9.64 -15.13 -21.14
N THR A 280 10.65 -15.97 -20.88
CA THR A 280 10.44 -17.36 -20.43
C THR A 280 9.75 -17.42 -19.07
N ILE A 281 10.21 -16.61 -18.11
CA ILE A 281 9.59 -16.52 -16.77
C ILE A 281 8.14 -16.04 -16.89
N LYS A 282 7.87 -15.05 -17.73
CA LYS A 282 6.51 -14.56 -18.02
C LYS A 282 5.60 -15.69 -18.50
N ALA A 283 6.05 -16.50 -19.46
CA ALA A 283 5.25 -17.60 -19.99
C ALA A 283 4.93 -18.66 -18.92
N GLN A 284 5.89 -18.97 -18.05
CA GLN A 284 5.68 -19.86 -16.91
C GLN A 284 4.69 -19.27 -15.89
N LEU A 285 4.82 -17.97 -15.55
CA LEU A 285 3.87 -17.25 -14.68
C LEU A 285 2.45 -17.23 -15.25
N ASP A 286 2.30 -17.00 -16.56
CA ASP A 286 1.01 -17.01 -17.24
C ASP A 286 0.34 -18.40 -17.09
N SER A 287 1.10 -19.50 -17.19
CA SER A 287 0.59 -20.86 -16.97
C SER A 287 0.18 -21.11 -15.51
N LEU A 288 0.95 -20.61 -14.55
CA LEU A 288 0.66 -20.74 -13.11
C LEU A 288 -0.63 -20.05 -12.67
N LEU A 289 -1.05 -18.98 -13.36
CA LEU A 289 -2.29 -18.25 -13.05
C LEU A 289 -3.53 -18.83 -13.76
N ILE A 290 -3.36 -19.57 -14.85
CA ILE A 290 -4.47 -20.23 -15.57
C ILE A 290 -5.01 -21.43 -14.78
N LYS A 291 -4.18 -22.10 -13.96
CA LYS A 291 -4.56 -23.18 -13.04
C LYS A 291 -5.33 -22.68 -11.80
N LYS A 292 -6.30 -21.79 -11.98
CA LYS A 292 -7.06 -21.20 -10.87
C LYS A 292 -7.89 -22.28 -10.14
N PRO A 293 -7.86 -22.38 -8.81
CA PRO A 293 -9.00 -22.91 -8.06
C PRO A 293 -10.16 -21.93 -8.26
N ILE A 294 -11.34 -22.46 -8.56
CA ILE A 294 -12.58 -21.70 -8.62
C ILE A 294 -12.78 -21.06 -7.24
N ARG A 295 -12.94 -19.73 -7.17
CA ARG A 295 -13.35 -19.05 -5.93
C ARG A 295 -14.71 -19.61 -5.52
N LEU A 296 -14.73 -20.52 -4.55
CA LEU A 296 -15.93 -20.85 -3.80
C LEU A 296 -16.15 -19.69 -2.82
N TYR A 297 -17.30 -19.03 -2.99
CA TYR A 297 -17.87 -17.97 -2.15
C TYR A 297 -17.50 -16.51 -2.53
N SER A 298 -18.44 -15.85 -3.22
CA SER A 298 -18.68 -14.43 -3.01
C SER A 298 -19.22 -14.23 -1.61
N PHE A 299 -18.71 -13.24 -0.89
CA PHE A 299 -19.44 -12.69 0.25
C PHE A 299 -20.64 -11.95 -0.32
N ASP A 300 -21.78 -12.63 -0.41
CA ASP A 300 -23.07 -11.95 -0.49
C ASP A 300 -23.24 -11.14 0.80
N GLU A 301 -23.51 -9.86 0.61
CA GLU A 301 -24.07 -8.96 1.61
C GLU A 301 -25.35 -9.59 2.18
N ALA A 302 -25.38 -9.83 3.49
CA ALA A 302 -26.62 -10.00 4.23
C ALA A 302 -26.39 -9.78 5.74
N ALA A 303 -26.57 -8.54 6.19
CA ALA A 303 -27.43 -8.12 7.32
C ALA A 303 -27.22 -6.63 7.60
#